data_AF-A0A7X2P6A2-F1
#
_entry.id   AF-A0A7X2P6A2-F1
#
_cell.length_a   1.000
_cell.length_b   1.000
_cell.length_c   1.000
_cell.angle_alpha   90.00
_cell.angle_beta   90.00
_cell.angle_gamma   90.00
#
_symmetry.space_group_name_H-M   'P 1'
#
loop_
_entity.id
_entity.type
_entity.pdbx_description
1 polymer ?
#
loop_
_entity_poly.entity_id
_entity_poly.type
_entity_poly.pdbx_seq_one_letter_code
_entity_poly.pdbx_strand_id
1 'polypeptide(L)'
;MRQFMSGHPDRKGRSLMAMDEYRDDREIPEPSGYRKNRKKERHTITTTTRLLTCREIISMIPDYLNNNLSDRQLEKFLEHIQHCSSCYEELETNFMVDRTVRYLDKPGSGDTSFNLKPMLRQDLERKQKQLKEKRISGRVRLLIILITLLLIVLLVLDVTGVFKITVFLSSILSL
;
A
#
# COMPACT_ATOMS: atom_id res chain seq x y z
N MET A 1 -65.16 -6.33 55.32
CA MET A 1 -63.80 -6.51 55.85
C MET A 1 -62.99 -5.27 55.47
N ARG A 2 -62.18 -4.77 56.41
CA ARG A 2 -61.41 -3.49 56.50
C ARG A 2 -60.65 -3.09 55.22
N GLN A 3 -60.77 -1.82 54.76
CA GLN A 3 -59.87 -0.64 54.93
C GLN A 3 -58.55 -0.63 54.12
N PHE A 4 -58.08 0.63 53.90
CA PHE A 4 -56.86 1.15 53.25
C PHE A 4 -57.02 1.42 51.74
N MET A 5 -57.31 2.65 51.26
CA MET A 5 -56.66 3.97 51.42
C MET A 5 -55.15 3.98 51.15
N SER A 6 -54.74 4.51 50.00
CA SER A 6 -53.98 5.78 49.92
C SER A 6 -53.53 6.10 48.46
N GLY A 7 -53.79 7.34 48.02
CA GLY A 7 -52.92 8.04 47.06
C GLY A 7 -53.35 8.17 45.59
N HIS A 8 -54.25 9.13 45.28
CA HIS A 8 -54.16 9.97 44.06
C HIS A 8 -53.18 11.13 44.38
N PRO A 9 -52.55 11.89 43.43
CA PRO A 9 -53.12 12.45 42.20
C PRO A 9 -52.29 12.13 40.92
N ASP A 10 -52.87 11.74 39.80
CA ASP A 10 -53.58 12.59 38.83
C ASP A 10 -52.62 13.29 37.83
N ARG A 11 -52.49 12.73 36.62
CA ARG A 11 -52.13 13.51 35.43
C ARG A 11 -52.64 12.87 34.16
N LYS A 12 -53.91 13.19 33.91
CA LYS A 12 -54.46 13.62 32.61
C LYS A 12 -53.93 12.95 31.35
N GLY A 13 -54.88 12.36 30.63
CA GLY A 13 -55.01 12.68 29.21
C GLY A 13 -54.26 11.74 28.27
N ARG A 14 -54.75 10.52 28.18
CA ARG A 14 -54.65 9.73 26.96
C ARG A 14 -55.37 10.49 25.84
N SER A 15 -54.62 11.07 24.92
CA SER A 15 -55.13 11.46 23.60
C SER A 15 -54.12 10.99 22.57
N LEU A 16 -54.47 9.90 21.89
CA LEU A 16 -53.90 9.55 20.59
C LEU A 16 -54.22 10.72 19.67
N MET A 17 -53.20 11.42 19.19
CA MET A 17 -53.31 12.26 18.01
C MET A 17 -52.31 11.77 16.97
N ALA A 18 -52.85 11.60 15.77
CA ALA A 18 -52.26 10.97 14.62
C ALA A 18 -50.97 11.66 14.17
N MET A 19 -50.01 10.84 13.70
CA MET A 19 -48.90 11.29 12.88
C MET A 19 -49.42 11.57 11.46
N ASP A 20 -50.13 12.69 11.30
CA ASP A 20 -50.46 13.20 9.97
C ASP A 20 -49.21 13.90 9.40
N GLU A 21 -48.65 13.28 8.37
CA GLU A 21 -47.96 13.88 7.22
C GLU A 21 -47.12 15.15 7.46
N TYR A 22 -45.83 14.94 7.79
CA TYR A 22 -44.79 15.97 7.58
C TYR A 22 -44.48 16.07 6.08
N ARG A 23 -45.17 16.98 5.38
CA ARG A 23 -44.92 17.35 3.98
C ARG A 23 -43.86 18.46 3.93
N ASP A 24 -42.61 18.10 3.58
CA ASP A 24 -41.50 19.05 3.37
C ASP A 24 -41.58 19.62 1.95
N ASP A 25 -42.30 20.74 1.78
CA ASP A 25 -42.47 21.44 0.50
C ASP A 25 -41.30 22.41 0.19
N ARG A 26 -40.05 22.01 0.46
CA ARG A 26 -38.88 22.75 -0.05
C ARG A 26 -38.55 22.27 -1.46
N GLU A 27 -39.09 22.98 -2.45
CA GLU A 27 -38.54 23.01 -3.81
C GLU A 27 -37.07 23.43 -3.72
N ILE A 28 -36.16 22.47 -3.79
CA ILE A 28 -34.74 22.73 -4.04
C ILE A 28 -34.65 23.08 -5.53
N PRO A 29 -34.20 24.29 -5.90
CA PRO A 29 -34.00 24.62 -7.31
C PRO A 29 -32.98 23.65 -7.90
N GLU A 30 -33.39 22.91 -8.94
CA GLU A 30 -32.51 22.05 -9.74
C GLU A 30 -31.28 22.85 -10.20
N PRO A 31 -30.04 22.49 -9.79
CA PRO A 31 -28.88 23.19 -10.27
C PRO A 31 -28.69 22.88 -11.76
N SER A 32 -28.97 23.89 -12.58
CA SER A 32 -28.80 23.86 -14.03
C SER A 32 -27.37 23.47 -14.41
N GLY A 33 -27.24 22.30 -15.06
CA GLY A 33 -26.21 22.05 -16.06
C GLY A 33 -24.75 22.10 -15.59
N TYR A 34 -24.32 21.17 -14.73
CA TYR A 34 -22.89 20.87 -14.62
C TYR A 34 -22.43 19.99 -15.80
N ARG A 35 -22.12 20.64 -16.92
CA ARG A 35 -21.52 20.03 -18.11
C ARG A 35 -20.10 19.54 -17.78
N LYS A 36 -19.95 18.24 -17.49
CA LYS A 36 -18.64 17.58 -17.35
C LYS A 36 -17.86 17.71 -18.66
N ASN A 37 -16.92 18.65 -18.70
CA ASN A 37 -15.89 18.70 -19.73
C ASN A 37 -14.91 17.52 -19.52
N ARG A 38 -15.27 16.36 -20.07
CA ARG A 38 -14.36 15.23 -20.21
C ARG A 38 -13.39 15.57 -21.35
N LYS A 39 -12.36 16.37 -21.05
CA LYS A 39 -11.20 16.52 -21.96
C LYS A 39 -10.61 15.12 -22.13
N LYS A 40 -10.92 14.53 -23.28
CA LYS A 40 -10.44 13.23 -23.71
C LYS A 40 -8.99 13.41 -24.15
N GLU A 41 -8.10 13.57 -23.19
CA GLU A 41 -6.66 13.63 -23.43
C GLU A 41 -6.19 12.22 -23.79
N ARG A 42 -6.24 11.99 -25.10
CA ARG A 42 -5.78 10.80 -25.78
C ARG A 42 -4.25 10.93 -25.88
N HIS A 43 -3.53 10.62 -24.80
CA HIS A 43 -2.07 10.53 -24.87
C HIS A 43 -1.64 9.18 -25.42
N THR A 44 -0.89 9.32 -26.50
CA THR A 44 -0.39 8.38 -27.48
C THR A 44 0.50 7.30 -26.89
N ILE A 45 0.39 6.11 -27.49
CA ILE A 45 1.20 4.93 -27.25
C ILE A 45 2.61 5.17 -27.82
N THR A 46 3.64 5.09 -26.97
CA THR A 46 5.03 4.93 -27.38
C THR A 46 5.67 3.82 -26.54
N THR A 47 6.08 2.76 -27.23
CA THR A 47 6.65 1.54 -26.64
C THR A 47 8.16 1.70 -26.45
N THR A 48 8.59 2.04 -25.23
CA THR A 48 9.88 1.67 -24.61
C THR A 48 9.71 1.98 -23.12
N THR A 49 9.54 0.93 -22.30
CA THR A 49 9.05 1.00 -20.90
C THR A 49 7.64 1.60 -20.77
N ARG A 50 6.59 0.76 -20.84
CA ARG A 50 5.20 1.20 -20.62
C ARG A 50 5.07 1.85 -19.22
N LEU A 51 5.03 3.18 -19.18
CA LEU A 51 4.58 3.95 -18.03
C LEU A 51 3.14 3.58 -17.76
N LEU A 52 2.84 3.10 -16.54
CA LEU A 52 1.49 2.74 -16.16
C LEU A 52 0.64 4.00 -16.02
N THR A 53 -0.58 3.93 -16.53
CA THR A 53 -1.59 4.98 -16.39
C THR A 53 -2.20 4.96 -14.99
N CYS A 54 -2.76 6.09 -14.54
CA CYS A 54 -3.48 6.17 -13.27
C CYS A 54 -4.55 5.07 -13.14
N ARG A 55 -5.27 4.78 -14.23
CA ARG A 55 -6.30 3.73 -14.25
C ARG A 55 -5.72 2.34 -13.95
N GLU A 56 -4.58 2.00 -14.53
CA GLU A 56 -3.91 0.72 -14.28
C GLU A 56 -3.40 0.65 -12.85
N ILE A 57 -2.83 1.73 -12.32
CA ILE A 57 -2.33 1.81 -10.95
C ILE A 57 -3.46 1.66 -9.94
N ILE A 58 -4.57 2.38 -10.13
CA ILE A 58 -5.75 2.27 -9.27
C ILE A 58 -6.30 0.84 -9.28
N SER A 59 -6.32 0.16 -10.45
CA SER A 59 -6.74 -1.24 -10.52
C SER A 59 -5.83 -2.22 -9.78
N MET A 60 -4.59 -1.83 -9.48
CA MET A 60 -3.64 -2.65 -8.71
C MET A 60 -3.77 -2.45 -7.19
N ILE A 61 -4.55 -1.48 -6.70
CA ILE A 61 -4.70 -1.20 -5.27
C ILE A 61 -5.20 -2.42 -4.48
N PRO A 62 -6.24 -3.17 -4.91
CA PRO A 62 -6.68 -4.35 -4.16
C PRO A 62 -5.58 -5.41 -4.03
N ASP A 63 -4.83 -5.66 -5.10
CA ASP A 63 -3.70 -6.58 -5.08
C ASP A 63 -2.54 -6.06 -4.22
N TYR A 64 -2.30 -4.75 -4.22
CA TYR A 64 -1.33 -4.11 -3.33
C TYR A 64 -1.68 -4.37 -1.86
N LEU A 65 -2.92 -4.07 -1.46
CA LEU A 65 -3.40 -4.21 -0.09
C LEU A 65 -3.34 -5.67 0.39
N ASN A 66 -3.59 -6.61 -0.52
CA ASN A 66 -3.52 -8.05 -0.25
C ASN A 66 -2.10 -8.64 -0.42
N ASN A 67 -1.08 -7.82 -0.70
CA ASN A 67 0.30 -8.26 -0.95
C ASN A 67 0.46 -9.26 -2.12
N ASN A 68 -0.38 -9.13 -3.14
CA ASN A 68 -0.46 -10.05 -4.28
C ASN A 68 0.21 -9.51 -5.57
N LEU A 69 0.85 -8.33 -5.50
CA LEU A 69 1.62 -7.80 -6.62
C LEU A 69 2.96 -8.53 -6.78
N SER A 70 3.29 -8.92 -8.02
CA SER A 70 4.63 -9.39 -8.36
C SER A 70 5.67 -8.27 -8.18
N ASP A 71 6.95 -8.62 -7.97
CA ASP A 71 8.01 -7.62 -7.77
C ASP A 71 8.07 -6.56 -8.89
N ARG A 72 7.81 -6.95 -10.15
CA ARG A 72 7.75 -6.03 -11.29
C ARG A 72 6.54 -5.10 -11.26
N GLN A 73 5.38 -5.61 -10.85
CA GLN A 73 4.17 -4.78 -10.73
C GLN A 73 4.29 -3.82 -9.56
N LEU A 74 4.79 -4.32 -8.42
CA LEU A 74 5.03 -3.52 -7.23
C LEU A 74 6.01 -2.38 -7.51
N GLU A 75 7.10 -2.64 -8.26
CA GLU A 75 8.05 -1.59 -8.64
C GLU A 75 7.37 -0.46 -9.42
N LYS A 76 6.61 -0.80 -10.47
CA LYS A 76 5.90 0.20 -11.29
C LYS A 76 4.79 0.91 -10.51
N PHE A 77 4.14 0.18 -9.60
CA PHE A 77 3.12 0.74 -8.71
C PHE A 77 3.72 1.82 -7.82
N LEU A 78 4.80 1.49 -7.10
CA LEU A 78 5.51 2.39 -6.20
C LEU A 78 6.11 3.60 -6.93
N GLU A 79 6.65 3.40 -8.14
CA GLU A 79 7.18 4.47 -8.97
C GLU A 79 6.10 5.50 -9.35
N HIS A 80 4.91 5.05 -9.72
CA HIS A 80 3.83 5.95 -10.12
C HIS A 80 3.24 6.73 -8.92
N ILE A 81 2.92 6.06 -7.81
CA ILE A 81 2.31 6.72 -6.64
C ILE A 81 3.26 7.72 -5.97
N GLN A 82 4.58 7.56 -6.14
CA GLN A 82 5.56 8.52 -5.62
C GLN A 82 5.50 9.87 -6.36
N HIS A 83 5.03 9.87 -7.62
CA HIS A 83 5.02 11.04 -8.49
C HIS A 83 3.61 11.54 -8.85
N CYS A 84 2.56 10.79 -8.49
CA CYS A 84 1.17 11.14 -8.77
C CYS A 84 0.36 11.27 -7.47
N SER A 85 0.07 12.52 -7.08
CA SER A 85 -0.70 12.82 -5.86
C SER A 85 -2.10 12.19 -5.87
N SER A 86 -2.81 12.25 -7.00
CA SER A 86 -4.17 11.69 -7.10
C SER A 86 -4.19 10.18 -6.86
N CYS A 87 -3.22 9.43 -7.39
CA CYS A 87 -3.13 7.99 -7.14
C CYS A 87 -2.67 7.69 -5.70
N TYR A 88 -1.83 8.54 -5.11
CA TYR A 88 -1.44 8.42 -3.72
C TYR A 88 -2.63 8.65 -2.76
N GLU A 89 -3.45 9.67 -3.01
CA GLU A 89 -4.66 9.97 -2.21
C GLU A 89 -5.69 8.83 -2.29
N GLU A 90 -5.88 8.25 -3.49
CA GLU A 90 -6.75 7.09 -3.68
C GLU A 90 -6.22 5.87 -2.91
N LEU A 91 -4.92 5.59 -2.99
CA LEU A 91 -4.28 4.54 -2.21
C LEU A 91 -4.42 4.79 -0.71
N GLU A 92 -4.20 6.03 -0.25
CA GLU A 92 -4.34 6.41 1.15
C GLU A 92 -5.74 6.12 1.68
N THR A 93 -6.76 6.58 0.96
CA THR A 93 -8.16 6.33 1.33
C THR A 93 -8.48 4.83 1.37
N ASN A 94 -8.09 4.08 0.33
CA ASN A 94 -8.36 2.64 0.28
C ASN A 94 -7.61 1.87 1.38
N PHE A 95 -6.36 2.24 1.67
CA PHE A 95 -5.58 1.67 2.76
C PHE A 95 -6.23 1.96 4.11
N MET A 96 -6.77 3.17 4.29
CA MET A 96 -7.45 3.52 5.52
C MET A 96 -8.69 2.64 5.75
N VAL A 97 -9.50 2.46 4.71
CA VAL A 97 -10.69 1.60 4.76
C VAL A 97 -10.31 0.16 5.05
N ASP A 98 -9.38 -0.43 4.29
CA ASP A 98 -8.94 -1.83 4.46
C ASP A 98 -8.47 -2.11 5.89
N ARG A 99 -7.64 -1.21 6.43
CA ARG A 99 -7.08 -1.39 7.77
C ARG A 99 -8.11 -1.17 8.87
N THR A 100 -9.05 -0.24 8.67
CA THR A 100 -10.15 -0.03 9.62
C THR A 100 -11.06 -1.24 9.68
N VAL A 101 -11.45 -1.80 8.54
CA VAL A 101 -12.25 -3.05 8.47
C VAL A 101 -11.52 -4.19 9.20
N ARG A 102 -10.24 -4.42 8.89
CA ARG A 102 -9.43 -5.45 9.56
C ARG A 102 -9.20 -5.20 11.05
N TYR A 103 -9.31 -3.95 11.51
CA TYR A 103 -9.20 -3.60 12.92
C TYR A 103 -10.50 -3.94 13.66
N LEU A 104 -11.65 -3.55 13.08
CA LEU A 104 -12.97 -3.83 13.63
C LEU A 104 -13.25 -5.34 13.71
N ASP A 105 -12.72 -6.13 12.78
CA ASP A 105 -12.86 -7.59 12.79
C ASP A 105 -12.02 -8.28 13.88
N LYS A 106 -11.09 -7.58 14.55
CA LYS A 106 -10.22 -8.17 15.59
C LYS A 106 -10.83 -8.02 16.99
N PRO A 107 -11.37 -9.09 17.60
CA PRO A 107 -11.93 -9.02 18.94
C PRO A 107 -10.86 -8.63 19.97
N GLY A 108 -11.12 -7.59 20.78
CA GLY A 108 -10.28 -7.19 21.91
C GLY A 108 -9.24 -6.10 21.64
N SER A 109 -9.21 -5.49 20.44
CA SER A 109 -8.30 -4.38 20.11
C SER A 109 -8.89 -3.01 20.51
N GLY A 110 -9.27 -2.83 21.77
CA GLY A 110 -9.93 -1.62 22.25
C GLY A 110 -9.00 -0.40 22.42
N ASP A 111 -7.73 -0.62 22.75
CA ASP A 111 -6.86 0.46 23.22
C ASP A 111 -5.45 0.36 22.64
N THR A 112 -5.22 1.00 21.49
CA THR A 112 -3.89 1.51 21.10
C THR A 112 -4.12 2.58 20.03
N SER A 113 -3.45 3.72 20.14
CA SER A 113 -3.57 4.85 19.20
C SER A 113 -3.33 4.42 17.74
N PHE A 114 -4.41 4.16 17.01
CA PHE A 114 -4.38 3.68 15.64
C PHE A 114 -4.10 4.83 14.66
N ASN A 115 -2.83 5.14 14.46
CA ASN A 115 -2.39 6.19 13.53
C ASN A 115 -2.15 5.61 12.14
N LEU A 116 -3.11 5.80 11.24
CA LEU A 116 -3.14 5.10 9.95
C LEU A 116 -2.19 5.68 8.89
N LYS A 117 -1.99 7.01 8.92
CA LYS A 117 -1.08 7.72 8.02
C LYS A 117 0.39 7.27 8.12
N PRO A 118 1.01 7.21 9.32
CA PRO A 118 2.39 6.74 9.42
C PRO A 118 2.54 5.27 9.03
N MET A 119 1.49 4.45 9.21
CA MET A 119 1.52 3.04 8.80
C MET A 119 1.64 2.89 7.27
N LEU A 120 0.89 3.67 6.49
CA LEU A 120 1.00 3.62 5.03
C LEU A 120 2.39 4.02 4.56
N ARG A 121 2.93 5.13 5.09
CA ARG A 121 4.28 5.59 4.74
C ARG A 121 5.32 4.53 5.03
N GLN A 122 5.26 3.93 6.20
CA GLN A 122 6.18 2.87 6.60
C GLN A 122 6.04 1.62 5.70
N ASP A 123 4.82 1.25 5.32
CA ASP A 123 4.56 0.14 4.42
C ASP A 123 5.19 0.39 3.04
N LEU A 124 4.96 1.58 2.47
CA LEU A 124 5.56 2.00 1.19
C LEU A 124 7.10 1.99 1.23
N GLU A 125 7.69 2.57 2.28
CA GLU A 125 9.15 2.58 2.48
C GLU A 125 9.73 1.16 2.59
N ARG A 126 9.08 0.29 3.37
CA ARG A 126 9.49 -1.11 3.51
C ARG A 126 9.45 -1.84 2.17
N LYS A 127 8.36 -1.69 1.41
CA LYS A 127 8.19 -2.33 0.10
C LYS A 127 9.23 -1.84 -0.90
N GLN A 128 9.52 -0.53 -0.94
CA GLN A 128 10.60 0.03 -1.75
C GLN A 128 11.97 -0.53 -1.37
N LYS A 129 12.28 -0.62 -0.08
CA LYS A 129 13.54 -1.18 0.42
C LYS A 129 13.70 -2.65 0.04
N GLN A 130 12.65 -3.45 0.19
CA GLN A 130 12.65 -4.86 -0.18
C GLN A 130 12.96 -5.08 -1.66
N LEU A 131 12.38 -4.27 -2.56
CA LEU A 131 12.70 -4.35 -3.99
C LEU A 131 14.16 -4.01 -4.29
N LYS A 132 14.71 -2.98 -3.64
CA LYS A 132 16.13 -2.60 -3.77
C LYS A 132 17.05 -3.72 -3.29
N GLU A 133 16.77 -4.27 -2.11
CA GLU A 133 17.56 -5.36 -1.52
C GLU A 133 17.53 -6.63 -2.39
N LYS A 134 16.37 -7.02 -2.94
CA LYS A 134 16.25 -8.15 -3.87
C LYS A 134 17.05 -7.95 -5.16
N ARG A 135 17.03 -6.75 -5.74
CA ARG A 135 17.79 -6.44 -6.95
C ARG A 135 19.31 -6.47 -6.70
N ILE A 136 19.75 -5.91 -5.58
CA ILE A 136 21.17 -5.85 -5.22
C ILE A 136 21.70 -7.24 -4.86
N SER A 137 20.97 -7.99 -4.03
CA SER A 137 21.39 -9.32 -3.59
C SER A 137 21.59 -10.30 -4.74
N GLY A 138 20.75 -10.25 -5.79
CA GLY A 138 20.95 -11.08 -6.98
C GLY A 138 22.26 -10.77 -7.71
N ARG A 139 22.58 -9.48 -7.90
CA ARG A 139 23.83 -9.05 -8.55
C ARG A 139 25.06 -9.39 -7.71
N VAL A 140 24.99 -9.12 -6.40
CA VAL A 140 26.07 -9.43 -5.45
C VAL A 140 26.34 -10.93 -5.42
N ARG A 141 25.29 -11.76 -5.37
CA ARG A 141 25.44 -13.23 -5.39
C ARG A 141 26.15 -13.70 -6.67
N LEU A 142 25.79 -13.14 -7.83
CA LEU A 142 26.44 -13.48 -9.10
C LEU A 142 27.92 -13.07 -9.13
N LEU A 143 28.24 -11.88 -8.62
CA LEU A 143 29.63 -11.42 -8.51
C LEU A 143 30.46 -12.31 -7.58
N ILE A 144 29.91 -12.70 -6.43
CA ILE A 144 30.58 -13.62 -5.49
C ILE A 144 30.89 -14.94 -6.20
N ILE A 145 29.92 -15.53 -6.91
CA ILE A 145 30.13 -16.80 -7.65
C ILE A 145 31.26 -16.66 -8.68
N LEU A 146 31.29 -15.56 -9.44
CA LEU A 146 32.34 -15.31 -10.44
C LEU A 146 33.72 -15.20 -9.78
N ILE A 147 33.84 -14.41 -8.71
CA ILE A 147 35.09 -14.24 -7.97
C ILE A 147 35.55 -15.57 -7.38
N THR A 148 34.66 -16.36 -6.77
CA THR A 148 34.99 -17.68 -6.24
C THR A 148 35.49 -18.63 -7.33
N LEU A 149 34.85 -18.65 -8.50
CA LEU A 149 35.29 -19.47 -9.64
C LEU A 149 36.67 -19.04 -10.15
N LEU A 150 36.92 -17.73 -10.27
CA LEU A 150 38.22 -17.20 -10.65
C LEU A 150 39.32 -17.62 -9.67
N LEU A 151 39.05 -17.52 -8.36
CA LEU A 151 40.00 -17.96 -7.32
C LEU A 151 40.31 -19.45 -7.42
N ILE A 152 39.30 -20.29 -7.66
CA ILE A 152 39.50 -21.74 -7.86
C ILE A 152 40.42 -22.01 -9.06
N VAL A 153 40.17 -21.33 -10.20
CA VAL A 153 41.02 -21.49 -11.40
C VAL A 153 42.46 -21.07 -11.12
N LEU A 154 42.66 -19.94 -10.44
CA LEU A 154 44.00 -19.48 -10.05
C LEU A 154 44.71 -20.48 -9.14
N LEU A 155 44.02 -21.06 -8.15
CA LEU A 155 44.57 -22.10 -7.28
C LEU A 155 44.98 -23.35 -8.06
N VAL A 156 44.15 -23.80 -9.00
CA VAL A 156 44.48 -24.98 -9.84
C VAL A 156 45.70 -24.70 -10.72
N LEU A 157 45.82 -23.50 -11.30
CA LEU A 157 46.97 -23.12 -12.12
C LEU A 157 48.28 -23.04 -11.32
N ASP A 158 48.21 -22.59 -10.07
CA ASP A 158 49.36 -22.57 -9.15
C ASP A 158 49.76 -23.99 -8.71
N VAL A 159 48.80 -24.84 -8.34
CA VAL A 159 49.05 -26.26 -7.96
C VAL A 159 49.58 -27.10 -9.13
N THR A 160 49.07 -26.88 -10.34
CA THR A 160 49.53 -27.59 -11.54
C THR A 160 50.90 -27.13 -12.03
N GLY A 161 51.50 -26.12 -11.39
CA GLY A 161 52.85 -25.64 -11.69
C GLY A 161 52.97 -24.92 -13.04
N VAL A 162 51.85 -24.64 -13.70
CA VAL A 162 51.78 -23.91 -14.98
C VAL A 162 52.08 -22.43 -14.76
N PHE A 163 51.75 -21.89 -13.58
CA PHE A 163 52.07 -20.53 -13.14
C PHE A 163 52.68 -20.56 -11.74
N LYS A 164 53.94 -20.15 -11.57
CA LYS A 164 54.58 -19.96 -10.24
C LYS A 164 54.12 -18.63 -9.61
N ILE A 165 52.83 -18.47 -9.35
CA ILE A 165 52.27 -17.24 -8.76
C ILE A 165 52.72 -17.06 -7.31
N THR A 166 52.93 -18.15 -6.57
CA THR A 166 53.53 -18.15 -5.22
C THR A 166 54.87 -17.41 -5.14
N VAL A 167 55.73 -17.49 -6.17
CA VAL A 167 57.01 -16.77 -6.20
C VAL A 167 56.81 -15.26 -6.41
N PHE A 168 55.87 -14.87 -7.27
CA PHE A 168 55.56 -13.46 -7.54
C PHE A 168 54.88 -12.75 -6.36
N LEU A 169 53.98 -13.41 -5.64
CA LEU A 169 53.33 -12.85 -4.43
C LEU A 169 54.33 -12.71 -3.27
N SER A 170 55.25 -13.66 -3.10
CA SER A 170 56.33 -13.52 -2.11
C SER A 170 57.22 -12.31 -2.39
N SER A 171 57.51 -11.98 -3.65
CA SER A 171 58.30 -10.79 -4.01
C SER A 171 57.58 -9.46 -3.84
N ILE A 172 56.24 -9.44 -3.90
CA ILE A 172 55.43 -8.21 -3.71
C ILE A 172 55.13 -7.96 -2.23
N LEU A 173 54.97 -9.01 -1.41
CA LEU A 173 54.73 -8.89 0.04
C LEU A 173 56.00 -8.62 0.86
N SER A 174 57.18 -8.73 0.25
CA SER A 174 58.49 -8.44 0.85
C SER A 174 59.09 -7.09 0.43
N LEU A 175 58.34 -6.28 -0.34
CA LEU A 175 58.57 -4.85 -0.56
C LEU A 175 57.61 -4.03 0.32
#